data_AF-A0A3M6U258-F1
#
_entry.id   AF-A0A3M6U258-F1
#
_cell.length_a   1.000
_cell.length_b   1.000
_cell.length_c   1.000
_cell.angle_alpha   90.00
_cell.angle_beta   90.00
_cell.angle_gamma   90.00
#
_symmetry.space_group_name_H-M   'P 1'
#
loop_
_entity.id
_entity.type
_entity.pdbx_description
1 polymer ?
#
loop_
_entity_poly.entity_id
_entity_poly.type
_entity_poly.pdbx_seq_one_letter_code
_entity_poly.pdbx_strand_id
1 'polypeptide(L)'
;HDIFGDWGGECKLYEYINIRGINCSGCTAYTRMALNGAWFVNSFKSKEKECDFDGSVGAVNNENNFGRYHSAASNKKHRCSSSNLSTTQYWFGLNMNRILSFFGCGGVHGDTTSKNTIFVTVN
;
A
#
# COMPACT_ATOMS: atom_id res chain seq x y z
N HIS A 1 -17.78 -4.14 4.01
CA HIS A 1 -17.01 -2.99 3.46
C HIS A 1 -16.49 -3.46 2.11
N ASP A 2 -16.88 -2.83 1.01
CA ASP A 2 -16.43 -3.22 -0.33
C ASP A 2 -14.98 -2.80 -0.50
N ILE A 3 -14.03 -3.70 -0.25
CA ILE A 3 -12.59 -3.47 -0.38
C ILE A 3 -12.15 -3.10 -1.81
N PHE A 4 -13.07 -3.21 -2.79
CA PHE A 4 -12.84 -2.87 -4.19
C PHE A 4 -13.66 -1.66 -4.68
N GLY A 5 -14.22 -0.87 -3.77
CA GLY A 5 -14.98 0.34 -4.11
C GLY A 5 -14.10 1.55 -4.45
N ASP A 6 -14.66 2.51 -5.19
CA ASP A 6 -14.04 3.83 -5.39
C ASP A 6 -14.39 4.76 -4.23
N TRP A 7 -13.39 5.19 -3.47
CA TRP A 7 -13.60 6.08 -2.33
C TRP A 7 -12.84 7.40 -2.45
N GLY A 8 -12.17 7.68 -3.58
CA GLY A 8 -11.43 8.93 -3.84
C GLY A 8 -10.16 9.16 -2.98
N GLY A 9 -10.18 8.74 -1.71
CA GLY A 9 -9.11 8.77 -0.72
C GLY A 9 -9.63 9.02 0.70
N GLU A 10 -9.31 8.14 1.65
CA GLU A 10 -9.73 8.25 3.05
C GLU A 10 -8.65 7.73 4.01
N CYS A 11 -8.69 8.15 5.27
CA CYS A 11 -7.89 7.54 6.33
C CYS A 11 -8.47 6.15 6.65
N LYS A 12 -7.71 5.08 6.35
CA LYS A 12 -8.11 3.69 6.66
C LYS A 12 -7.27 3.17 7.82
N LEU A 13 -7.92 2.41 8.71
CA LEU A 13 -7.28 1.81 9.87
C LEU A 13 -6.44 0.60 9.47
N TYR A 14 -5.18 0.58 9.88
CA TYR A 14 -4.24 -0.51 9.70
C TYR A 14 -3.91 -1.13 11.06
N GLU A 15 -3.87 -2.47 11.12
CA GLU A 15 -3.33 -3.17 12.28
C GLU A 15 -1.85 -2.88 12.45
N TYR A 16 -1.10 -2.92 11.34
CA TYR A 16 0.30 -2.55 11.26
C TYR A 16 0.60 -2.02 9.86
N ILE A 17 1.37 -0.93 9.79
CA ILE A 17 1.92 -0.39 8.55
C ILE A 17 3.41 -0.10 8.75
N ASN A 18 4.23 -0.38 7.74
CA ASN A 18 5.65 -0.03 7.73
C ASN A 18 6.06 0.45 6.34
N ILE A 19 6.46 1.71 6.26
CA ILE A 19 6.92 2.32 5.03
C ILE A 19 8.28 2.95 5.29
N ARG A 20 9.32 2.42 4.63
CA ARG A 20 10.72 2.90 4.75
C ARG A 20 11.26 2.89 6.19
N GLY A 21 10.79 1.96 7.03
CA GLY A 21 11.20 1.84 8.43
C GLY A 21 10.34 2.67 9.40
N ILE A 22 9.50 3.58 8.90
CA ILE A 22 8.50 4.28 9.69
C ILE A 22 7.31 3.34 9.84
N ASN A 23 7.00 2.96 11.07
CA ASN A 23 5.96 1.99 11.36
C ASN A 23 4.97 2.51 12.39
N CYS A 24 3.77 1.96 12.34
CA CYS A 24 2.66 2.36 13.17
C CYS A 24 1.66 1.20 13.29
N SER A 25 1.07 1.01 14.46
CA SER A 25 0.11 -0.07 14.74
C SER A 25 -1.21 0.52 15.21
N GLY A 26 -2.32 -0.09 14.82
CA GLY A 26 -3.67 0.34 15.22
C GLY A 26 -3.98 1.78 14.83
N CYS A 27 -3.47 2.24 13.69
CA CYS A 27 -3.49 3.64 13.30
C CYS A 27 -3.96 3.82 11.86
N THR A 28 -4.38 5.04 11.53
CA THR A 28 -4.90 5.35 10.21
C THR A 28 -3.83 5.85 9.24
N ALA A 29 -3.96 5.50 7.96
CA ALA A 29 -3.13 6.05 6.89
C ALA A 29 -3.97 6.44 5.67
N TYR A 30 -3.53 7.49 4.96
CA TYR A 30 -4.27 8.00 3.80
C TYR A 30 -4.19 7.03 2.63
N THR A 31 -5.32 6.39 2.36
CA THR A 31 -5.43 5.27 1.44
C THR A 31 -6.35 5.65 0.30
N ARG A 32 -5.91 5.40 -0.92
CA ARG A 32 -6.69 5.70 -2.12
C ARG A 32 -6.91 4.43 -2.92
N MET A 33 -8.15 4.29 -3.37
CA MET A 33 -8.52 3.40 -4.45
C MET A 33 -8.85 4.25 -5.67
N ALA A 34 -8.50 3.78 -6.86
CA ALA A 34 -8.96 4.38 -8.11
C ALA A 34 -9.76 3.34 -8.88
N LEU A 35 -10.82 3.73 -9.58
CA LEU A 35 -11.49 2.90 -10.58
C LEU A 35 -10.42 2.39 -11.57
N ASN A 36 -10.20 1.07 -11.61
CA ASN A 36 -9.18 0.38 -12.40
C ASN A 36 -7.73 0.49 -11.90
N GLY A 37 -7.51 0.96 -10.68
CA GLY A 37 -6.18 1.03 -10.06
C GLY A 37 -6.02 0.06 -8.90
N ALA A 38 -4.77 -0.35 -8.66
CA ALA A 38 -4.44 -0.99 -7.39
C ALA A 38 -4.62 -0.01 -6.23
N TRP A 39 -4.99 -0.56 -5.07
CA TRP A 39 -5.04 0.17 -3.81
C TRP A 39 -3.64 0.69 -3.45
N PHE A 40 -3.54 1.88 -2.89
CA PHE A 40 -2.25 2.43 -2.47
C PHE A 40 -2.38 3.36 -1.26
N VAL A 41 -1.31 3.43 -0.49
CA VAL A 41 -1.14 4.39 0.60
C VAL A 41 -0.32 5.55 0.08
N ASN A 42 -0.80 6.79 0.24
CA ASN A 42 0.00 7.96 -0.06
C ASN A 42 0.69 8.43 1.23
N SER A 43 1.91 7.94 1.44
CA SER A 43 2.66 8.19 2.69
C SER A 43 3.05 9.66 2.85
N PHE A 44 3.23 10.39 1.75
CA PHE A 44 3.54 11.82 1.75
C PHE A 44 2.39 12.67 2.31
N LYS A 45 1.15 12.42 1.87
CA LYS A 45 -0.05 13.18 2.26
C LYS A 45 -0.72 12.68 3.52
N SER A 46 -0.27 11.56 4.07
CA SER A 46 -0.98 10.89 5.17
C SER A 46 -1.19 11.80 6.37
N LYS A 47 -0.16 12.58 6.75
CA LYS A 47 -0.26 13.57 7.83
C LYS A 47 -1.04 14.82 7.44
N GLU A 48 -0.88 15.29 6.20
CA GLU A 48 -1.64 16.44 5.64
C GLU A 48 -3.16 16.16 5.63
N LYS A 49 -3.55 14.90 5.45
CA LYS A 49 -4.96 14.44 5.49
C LYS A 49 -5.44 14.07 6.89
N GLU A 50 -4.70 14.48 7.93
CA GLU A 50 -5.06 14.28 9.33
C GLU A 50 -5.15 12.81 9.75
N CYS A 51 -4.53 11.88 9.00
CA CYS A 51 -4.38 10.51 9.47
C CYS A 51 -3.25 10.41 10.51
N ASP A 52 -3.24 9.33 11.29
CA ASP A 52 -2.26 9.11 12.36
C ASP A 52 -0.85 8.88 11.82
N PHE A 53 -0.73 8.12 10.72
CA PHE A 53 0.54 7.77 10.10
C PHE A 53 1.20 8.98 9.44
N ASP A 54 2.39 9.35 9.93
CA ASP A 54 3.26 10.35 9.31
C ASP A 54 4.39 9.68 8.54
N GLY A 55 4.17 9.53 7.23
CA GLY A 55 5.17 9.04 6.31
C GLY A 55 5.90 10.14 5.55
N SER A 56 5.82 11.41 5.96
CA SER A 56 6.38 12.54 5.19
C SER A 56 7.91 12.56 5.20
N VAL A 57 8.53 12.11 6.28
CA VAL A 57 9.99 12.11 6.44
C VAL A 57 10.64 11.20 5.40
N GLY A 58 11.49 11.80 4.57
CA GLY A 58 12.21 11.12 3.50
C GLY A 58 11.32 10.62 2.35
N ALA A 59 10.06 11.06 2.29
CA ALA A 59 9.18 10.78 1.17
C ALA A 59 9.51 11.64 -0.05
N VAL A 60 9.24 11.10 -1.23
CA VAL A 60 9.19 11.91 -2.46
C VAL A 60 7.81 12.57 -2.59
N ASN A 61 7.72 13.67 -3.35
CA ASN A 61 6.45 14.37 -3.52
C ASN A 61 5.36 13.45 -4.07
N ASN A 62 4.20 13.40 -3.40
CA ASN A 62 3.10 12.48 -3.69
C ASN A 62 3.49 10.99 -3.68
N GLU A 63 4.46 10.58 -2.84
CA GLU A 63 4.86 9.18 -2.73
C GLU A 63 3.67 8.25 -2.46
N ASN A 64 3.51 7.26 -3.34
CA ASN A 64 2.54 6.18 -3.21
C ASN A 64 3.25 4.86 -2.92
N ASN A 65 2.64 4.04 -2.08
CA ASN A 65 3.15 2.74 -1.66
C ASN A 65 2.08 1.66 -1.84
N PHE A 66 2.50 0.40 -2.02
CA PHE A 66 1.65 -0.79 -2.06
C PHE A 66 0.65 -0.93 -3.23
N GLY A 67 0.97 -0.43 -4.43
CA GLY A 67 0.21 -0.84 -5.62
C GLY A 67 0.25 0.09 -6.82
N ARG A 68 0.39 1.41 -6.60
CA ARG A 68 0.41 2.40 -7.68
C ARG A 68 1.64 3.28 -7.60
N TYR A 69 2.68 2.93 -8.36
CA TYR A 69 3.91 3.70 -8.43
C TYR A 69 3.90 4.60 -9.67
N HIS A 70 3.97 5.92 -9.46
CA HIS A 70 4.26 6.86 -10.54
C HIS A 70 5.77 7.04 -10.65
N SER A 71 6.31 7.09 -11.87
CA SER A 71 7.77 7.21 -12.09
C SER A 71 8.39 8.39 -11.33
N ALA A 72 7.73 9.56 -11.37
CA ALA A 72 8.14 10.78 -10.68
C ALA A 72 7.90 10.79 -9.16
N ALA A 73 7.14 9.84 -8.62
CA ALA A 73 6.77 9.74 -7.20
C ALA A 73 7.12 8.36 -6.60
N SER A 74 8.10 7.66 -7.21
CA SER A 74 8.57 6.36 -6.76
C SER A 74 9.82 6.51 -5.89
N ASN A 75 9.81 5.96 -4.69
CA ASN A 75 10.94 6.05 -3.76
C ASN A 75 11.72 4.73 -3.73
N LYS A 76 12.98 4.73 -4.18
CA LYS A 76 13.84 3.53 -4.19
C LYS A 76 14.18 3.02 -2.78
N LYS A 77 14.00 3.83 -1.73
CA LYS A 77 14.13 3.39 -0.33
C LYS A 77 12.97 2.53 0.14
N HIS A 78 11.84 2.54 -0.57
CA HIS A 78 10.71 1.66 -0.26
C HIS A 78 10.89 0.31 -0.95
N ARG A 79 10.74 -0.80 -0.20
CA ARG A 79 11.06 -2.16 -0.66
C ARG A 79 10.33 -2.55 -1.96
N CYS A 80 9.05 -2.19 -2.09
CA CYS A 80 8.24 -2.53 -3.27
C CYS A 80 8.59 -1.71 -4.52
N SER A 81 9.41 -0.66 -4.40
CA SER A 81 9.87 0.18 -5.52
C SER A 81 11.40 0.24 -5.62
N SER A 82 12.11 -0.57 -4.83
CA SER A 82 13.58 -0.56 -4.75
C SER A 82 14.25 -0.95 -6.08
N SER A 83 13.61 -1.80 -6.88
CA SER A 83 14.07 -2.18 -8.21
C SER A 83 12.89 -2.37 -9.17
N ASN A 84 13.16 -2.56 -10.46
CA ASN A 84 12.13 -2.91 -11.44
C ASN A 84 11.62 -4.36 -11.29
N LEU A 85 12.31 -5.19 -10.49
CA LEU A 85 11.91 -6.56 -10.18
C LEU A 85 11.11 -6.67 -8.88
N SER A 86 10.92 -5.55 -8.17
CA SER A 86 10.16 -5.51 -6.94
C SER A 86 8.67 -5.66 -7.24
N THR A 87 7.99 -6.55 -6.53
CA THR A 87 6.54 -6.76 -6.63
C THR A 87 5.84 -6.32 -5.36
N THR A 88 4.58 -5.93 -5.48
CA THR A 88 3.66 -5.75 -4.35
C THR A 88 2.75 -6.98 -4.27
N GLN A 89 2.55 -7.51 -3.07
CA GLN A 89 1.71 -8.67 -2.79
C GLN A 89 0.63 -8.29 -1.76
N TYR A 90 -0.55 -8.87 -1.93
CA TYR A 90 -1.69 -8.69 -1.05
C TYR A 90 -2.04 -10.04 -0.44
N TRP A 91 -2.13 -10.10 0.88
CA TRP A 91 -2.56 -11.30 1.61
C TRP A 91 -3.80 -10.96 2.41
N PHE A 92 -4.88 -11.68 2.18
CA PHE A 92 -6.11 -11.53 2.93
C PHE A 92 -6.29 -12.75 3.84
N GLY A 93 -6.32 -12.52 5.15
CA GLY A 93 -6.58 -13.53 6.18
C GLY A 93 -7.98 -13.39 6.77
N LEU A 94 -8.53 -14.49 7.27
CA LEU A 94 -9.77 -14.49 8.03
C LEU A 94 -9.44 -14.61 9.52
N ASN A 95 -9.79 -13.58 10.29
CA ASN A 95 -10.08 -13.74 11.71
C ASN A 95 -11.60 -13.83 11.83
N MET A 96 -12.15 -14.66 12.73
CA MET A 96 -13.60 -14.98 12.78
C MET A 96 -14.52 -13.75 12.91
N ASN A 97 -13.98 -12.55 13.14
CA ASN A 97 -14.72 -11.29 13.21
C ASN A 97 -14.30 -10.21 12.19
N ARG A 98 -13.21 -10.37 11.41
CA ARG A 98 -12.70 -9.34 10.46
C ARG A 98 -11.85 -9.94 9.34
N ILE A 99 -11.93 -9.34 8.15
CA ILE A 99 -10.93 -9.54 7.08
C ILE A 99 -9.65 -8.79 7.48
N LEU A 100 -8.53 -9.52 7.50
CA LEU A 100 -7.19 -8.98 7.72
C LEU A 100 -6.50 -8.79 6.37
N SER A 101 -6.08 -7.57 6.06
CA SER A 101 -5.37 -7.28 4.81
C SER A 101 -3.92 -6.95 5.11
N PHE A 102 -2.98 -7.73 4.57
CA PHE A 102 -1.55 -7.47 4.66
C PHE A 102 -1.00 -7.10 3.29
N PHE A 103 -0.14 -6.08 3.28
CA PHE A 103 0.55 -5.60 2.10
C PHE A 103 2.05 -5.91 2.26
N GLY A 104 2.59 -6.69 1.33
CA GLY A 104 3.99 -7.12 1.35
C GLY A 104 4.71 -6.78 0.05
N CYS A 105 6.04 -6.79 0.09
CA CYS A 105 6.87 -6.63 -1.11
C CYS A 105 7.64 -7.91 -1.39
N GLY A 106 7.51 -8.45 -2.60
CA GLY A 106 8.27 -9.61 -3.08
C GLY A 106 9.41 -9.21 -4.03
N GLY A 107 10.38 -10.09 -4.20
CA GLY A 107 11.38 -10.03 -5.26
C GLY A 107 11.78 -11.45 -5.63
N VAL A 108 11.53 -11.87 -6.87
CA VAL A 108 11.94 -13.19 -7.38
C VAL A 108 13.15 -12.97 -8.28
N HIS A 109 14.24 -13.70 -8.05
CA HIS A 109 15.38 -13.70 -8.95
C HIS A 109 14.91 -14.28 -10.30
N GLY A 110 14.76 -13.42 -11.31
CA GLY A 110 14.42 -13.81 -12.69
C GLY A 110 12.93 -13.98 -12.98
N ASP A 111 12.20 -12.87 -13.19
CA ASP A 111 11.16 -12.73 -14.23
C ASP A 111 10.78 -11.25 -14.39
N THR A 112 10.66 -10.77 -15.63
CA THR A 112 10.58 -9.36 -16.04
C THR A 112 9.15 -8.86 -16.25
N THR A 113 8.17 -9.34 -15.50
CA THR A 113 6.80 -8.82 -15.56
C THR A 113 6.35 -8.29 -14.20
N SER A 114 5.69 -7.14 -14.21
CA SER A 114 4.94 -6.59 -13.08
C SER A 114 3.84 -7.58 -12.69
N LYS A 115 4.16 -8.55 -11.83
CA LYS A 115 3.23 -9.58 -11.37
C LYS A 115 2.45 -9.05 -10.16
N ASN A 116 1.35 -8.35 -10.44
CA ASN A 116 0.26 -8.22 -9.49
C ASN A 116 -0.49 -9.56 -9.49
N THR A 117 -0.14 -10.47 -8.58
CA THR A 117 -0.90 -11.72 -8.42
C THR A 117 -2.02 -11.47 -7.41
N ILE A 118 -3.25 -11.43 -7.91
CA ILE A 118 -4.48 -11.35 -7.11
C ILE A 118 -5.02 -12.78 -7.00
N PHE A 119 -5.03 -13.35 -5.79
CA PHE A 119 -5.83 -14.55 -5.50
C PHE A 119 -7.09 -14.10 -4.77
N VAL A 120 -8.23 -14.18 -5.47
CA VAL A 120 -9.56 -13.95 -4.90
C VAL A 120 -10.16 -15.32 -4.56
N THR A 121 -10.78 -15.45 -3.38
CA THR A 121 -11.90 -16.37 -3.23
C THR A 121 -13.01 -15.65 -2.51
N VAL A 122 -14.15 -15.60 -3.18
CA VAL A 122 -15.40 -14.93 -2.79
C VAL A 122 -16.21 -15.88 -1.93
N ASN A 123 -16.88 -15.35 -0.91
CA ASN A 123 -18.26 -15.69 -0.58
C ASN A 123 -18.95 -14.42 -0.10
#